data_AF-F8JCN4-F1
#
_entry.id   AF-F8JCN4-F1
#
_cell.length_a   1.000
_cell.length_b   1.000
_cell.length_c   1.000
_cell.angle_alpha   90.00
_cell.angle_beta   90.00
_cell.angle_gamma   90.00
#
_symmetry.space_group_name_H-M   'P 1'
#
loop_
_entity.id
_entity.type
_entity.pdbx_description
1 polymer ?
#
loop_
_entity_poly.entity_id
_entity_poly.type
_entity_poly.pdbx_seq_one_letter_code
_entity_poly.pdbx_strand_id
1 'polypeptide(L)'
;MHTKDFASALRAFAAIADFDRSYELHRLAAVLDRGRDETIAARVKRMSPSEQYPGRLKETLDAIAAGLHASGAVKASSSVRELLKIFTGRPGASVDDFCTAICLPPAPQGVGARRFKSQNAALANDICSELTPYIDDADVFRTRLDALIAARPAGIATWTLVANRLVGNNRTYRDRKSAVRAILNYIEARSLIAPLARGLELAGPQ
;
A
#
# COMPACT_ATOMS: atom_id res chain seq x y z
N MET A 1 20.68 -3.88 5.94
CA MET A 1 20.65 -2.78 6.92
C MET A 1 19.21 -2.41 7.21
N HIS A 2 18.88 -2.17 8.48
CA HIS A 2 17.54 -1.74 8.90
C HIS A 2 17.38 -0.21 8.83
N THR A 3 16.14 0.27 8.79
CA THR A 3 15.81 1.71 8.71
C THR A 3 16.36 2.49 9.90
N LYS A 4 16.27 1.95 11.13
CA LYS A 4 16.80 2.58 12.34
C LYS A 4 18.33 2.59 12.39
N ASP A 5 18.96 1.48 12.01
CA ASP A 5 20.43 1.41 11.89
C ASP A 5 20.93 2.46 10.88
N PHE A 6 20.22 2.60 9.76
CA PHE A 6 20.56 3.56 8.74
C PHE A 6 20.34 5.00 9.21
N ALA A 7 19.26 5.28 9.96
CA ALA A 7 19.05 6.59 10.58
C ALA A 7 20.20 6.96 11.53
N SER A 8 20.67 6.00 12.34
CA SER A 8 21.83 6.19 13.21
C SER A 8 23.09 6.50 12.41
N ALA A 9 23.36 5.72 11.35
CA ALA A 9 24.49 5.96 10.47
C ALA A 9 24.43 7.34 9.79
N LEU A 10 23.27 7.76 9.30
CA LEU A 10 23.07 9.08 8.69
C LEU A 10 23.34 10.22 9.68
N ARG A 11 22.95 10.08 10.95
CA ARG A 11 23.30 11.06 12.00
C ARG A 11 24.80 11.12 12.26
N ALA A 12 25.47 9.97 12.25
CA ALA A 12 26.93 9.92 12.39
C ALA A 12 27.64 10.61 11.20
N PHE A 13 27.16 10.40 9.97
CA PHE A 13 27.67 11.10 8.79
C PHE A 13 27.33 12.60 8.80
N ALA A 14 26.16 12.98 9.30
CA ALA A 14 25.76 14.38 9.42
C ALA A 14 26.67 15.18 10.37
N ALA A 15 27.23 14.53 11.39
CA ALA A 15 28.14 15.16 12.35
C ALA A 15 29.49 15.57 11.74
N ILE A 16 29.87 15.00 10.60
CA ILE A 16 31.15 15.26 9.91
C ILE A 16 30.96 15.93 8.54
N ALA A 17 29.73 16.28 8.18
CA ALA A 17 29.40 16.89 6.90
C ALA A 17 29.24 18.40 7.01
N ASP A 18 29.42 19.13 5.90
CA ASP A 18 29.12 20.56 5.82
C ASP A 18 27.65 20.85 6.16
N PHE A 19 27.37 22.06 6.64
CA PHE A 19 26.07 22.46 7.20
C PHE A 19 24.87 22.04 6.34
N ASP A 20 24.90 22.32 5.04
CA ASP A 20 23.80 21.98 4.11
C ASP A 20 23.57 20.46 4.01
N ARG A 21 24.65 19.68 3.91
CA ARG A 21 24.58 18.21 3.82
C ARG A 21 24.16 17.60 5.15
N SER A 22 24.66 18.14 6.24
CA SER A 22 24.29 17.75 7.61
C SER A 22 22.78 17.89 7.81
N TYR A 23 22.20 19.00 7.39
CA TYR A 23 20.76 19.24 7.46
C TYR A 23 19.96 18.19 6.68
N GLU A 24 20.32 17.91 5.42
CA GLU A 24 19.63 16.90 4.60
C GLU A 24 19.71 15.49 5.21
N LEU A 25 20.89 15.11 5.72
CA LEU A 25 21.10 13.81 6.37
C LEU A 25 20.31 13.68 7.68
N HIS A 26 20.27 14.73 8.50
CA HIS A 26 19.47 14.75 9.72
C HIS A 26 17.97 14.62 9.42
N ARG A 27 17.49 15.25 8.36
CA ARG A 27 16.08 15.14 7.94
C ARG A 27 15.73 13.75 7.46
N LEU A 28 16.57 13.15 6.62
CA LEU A 28 16.38 11.77 6.18
C LEU A 28 16.45 10.79 7.37
N ALA A 29 17.38 11.00 8.31
CA ALA A 29 17.49 10.19 9.51
C ALA A 29 16.23 10.28 10.38
N ALA A 30 15.72 11.50 10.63
CA ALA A 30 14.52 11.72 11.41
C ALA A 30 13.29 11.02 10.80
N VAL A 31 13.20 10.97 9.48
CA VAL A 31 12.14 10.27 8.75
C VAL A 31 12.23 8.75 8.96
N LEU A 32 13.42 8.18 8.77
CA LEU A 32 13.63 6.74 8.91
C LEU A 32 13.39 6.26 10.35
N ASP A 33 13.72 7.09 11.34
CA ASP A 33 13.58 6.78 12.76
C ASP A 33 12.13 6.80 13.27
N ARG A 34 11.27 7.65 12.69
CA ARG A 34 9.83 7.69 12.98
C ARG A 34 9.06 6.49 12.42
N GLY A 35 9.61 5.82 11.41
CA GLY A 35 8.99 4.67 10.75
C GLY A 35 9.13 3.35 11.52
N ARG A 36 8.46 2.30 10.99
CA ARG A 36 8.68 0.92 11.45
C ARG A 36 10.13 0.51 11.17
N ASP A 37 10.72 -0.20 12.12
CA ASP A 37 12.01 -0.85 11.93
C ASP A 37 11.88 -2.02 10.95
N GLU A 38 12.50 -1.89 9.79
CA GLU A 38 12.50 -2.89 8.73
C GLU A 38 13.71 -2.72 7.81
N THR A 39 13.93 -3.68 6.91
CA THR A 39 15.05 -3.57 5.98
C THR A 39 14.84 -2.46 4.95
N ILE A 40 15.93 -1.76 4.60
CA ILE A 40 15.91 -0.72 3.55
C ILE A 40 15.31 -1.27 2.25
N ALA A 41 15.68 -2.48 1.83
CA ALA A 41 15.13 -3.11 0.64
C ALA A 41 13.60 -3.32 0.69
N ALA A 42 13.04 -3.66 1.86
CA ALA A 42 11.58 -3.79 2.03
C ALA A 42 10.86 -2.44 1.96
N ARG A 43 11.50 -1.36 2.46
CA ARG A 43 11.03 0.01 2.28
C ARG A 43 11.02 0.41 0.81
N VAL A 44 12.16 0.27 0.14
CA VAL A 44 12.34 0.64 -1.27
C VAL A 44 11.34 -0.07 -2.20
N LYS A 45 11.11 -1.37 -2.01
CA LYS A 45 10.16 -2.15 -2.85
C LYS A 45 8.71 -1.65 -2.82
N ARG A 46 8.32 -0.86 -1.82
CA ARG A 46 6.98 -0.29 -1.68
C ARG A 46 6.89 1.15 -2.15
N MET A 47 8.01 1.76 -2.51
CA MET A 47 8.04 3.11 -3.04
C MET A 47 7.82 3.05 -4.54
N SER A 48 6.92 3.89 -5.05
CA SER A 48 6.91 4.22 -6.47
C SER A 48 8.21 4.96 -6.78
N PRO A 49 8.84 4.74 -7.95
CA PRO A 49 9.89 5.63 -8.43
C PRO A 49 9.28 7.03 -8.48
N SER A 50 9.72 7.97 -7.63
CA SER A 50 9.22 9.33 -7.73
C SER A 50 9.95 10.07 -8.84
N GLU A 51 9.21 10.97 -9.47
CA GLU A 51 9.68 11.71 -10.63
C GLU A 51 10.44 12.97 -10.23
N GLN A 52 10.63 13.22 -8.92
CA GLN A 52 11.06 14.52 -8.41
C GLN A 52 11.95 14.27 -7.16
N TYR A 53 13.28 14.46 -7.28
CA TYR A 53 14.20 14.32 -6.13
C TYR A 53 15.31 15.37 -6.06
N PRO A 54 15.80 15.71 -4.85
CA PRO A 54 16.92 16.63 -4.66
C PRO A 54 18.25 16.00 -5.08
N GLY A 55 18.96 16.63 -6.04
CA GLY A 55 20.23 16.14 -6.58
C GLY A 55 21.37 16.07 -5.56
N ARG A 56 21.44 17.01 -4.61
CA ARG A 56 22.50 17.08 -3.59
C ARG A 56 22.48 15.91 -2.61
N LEU A 57 21.30 15.49 -2.17
CA LEU A 57 21.16 14.33 -1.30
C LEU A 57 21.57 13.03 -2.02
N LYS A 58 21.25 12.92 -3.31
CA LYS A 58 21.68 11.79 -4.14
C LYS A 58 23.22 11.71 -4.19
N GLU A 59 23.89 12.81 -4.53
CA GLU A 59 25.36 12.88 -4.56
C GLU A 59 25.99 12.53 -3.20
N THR A 60 25.39 13.00 -2.11
CA THR A 60 25.86 12.71 -0.76
C THR A 60 25.71 11.22 -0.42
N LEU A 61 24.59 10.60 -0.78
CA LEU A 61 24.36 9.17 -0.58
C LEU A 61 25.25 8.31 -1.49
N ASP A 62 25.52 8.75 -2.72
CA ASP A 62 26.49 8.11 -3.63
C ASP A 62 27.89 8.12 -3.03
N ALA A 63 28.32 9.25 -2.46
CA ALA A 63 29.61 9.37 -1.76
C ALA A 63 29.69 8.45 -0.53
N ILE A 64 28.62 8.39 0.28
CA ILE A 64 28.54 7.47 1.43
C ILE A 64 28.62 6.00 0.96
N ALA A 65 27.90 5.64 -0.10
CA ALA A 65 27.92 4.28 -0.64
C ALA A 65 29.31 3.89 -1.16
N ALA A 66 30.01 4.81 -1.82
CA ALA A 66 31.38 4.62 -2.29
C ALA A 66 32.35 4.47 -1.11
N GLY A 67 32.27 5.34 -0.10
CA GLY A 67 33.08 5.27 1.12
C GLY A 67 32.90 3.95 1.85
N LEU A 68 31.66 3.52 2.09
CA LEU A 68 31.35 2.22 2.72
C LEU A 68 31.91 1.04 1.91
N HIS A 69 31.89 1.12 0.58
CA HIS A 69 32.45 0.08 -0.27
C HIS A 69 33.97 0.01 -0.12
N ALA A 70 34.65 1.16 -0.17
CA ALA A 70 36.10 1.25 -0.01
C ALA A 70 36.57 0.77 1.39
N SER A 71 35.75 0.97 2.42
CA SER A 71 36.02 0.48 3.78
C SER A 71 35.69 -1.01 3.99
N GLY A 72 35.29 -1.75 2.94
CA GLY A 72 34.93 -3.17 3.04
C GLY A 72 33.52 -3.45 3.58
N ALA A 73 32.73 -2.41 3.89
CA ALA A 73 31.35 -2.53 4.36
C ALA A 73 30.36 -2.76 3.18
N VAL A 74 30.62 -3.79 2.37
CA VAL A 74 29.92 -4.07 1.10
C VAL A 74 28.40 -4.20 1.28
N LYS A 75 27.93 -4.83 2.36
CA LYS A 75 26.49 -4.98 2.65
C LYS A 75 25.79 -3.65 3.02
N ALA A 76 26.51 -2.75 3.68
CA ALA A 76 25.99 -1.42 4.00
C ALA A 76 25.94 -0.57 2.73
N SER A 77 27.03 -0.59 1.94
CA SER A 77 27.10 0.07 0.64
C SER A 77 25.97 -0.38 -0.30
N SER A 78 25.72 -1.69 -0.42
CA SER A 78 24.62 -2.20 -1.26
C SER A 78 23.25 -1.74 -0.79
N SER A 79 23.04 -1.64 0.53
CA SER A 79 21.80 -1.13 1.11
C SER A 79 21.58 0.37 0.78
N VAL A 80 22.64 1.18 0.78
CA VAL A 80 22.57 2.58 0.34
C VAL A 80 22.33 2.67 -1.17
N ARG A 81 22.97 1.81 -1.97
CA ARG A 81 22.72 1.73 -3.42
C ARG A 81 21.28 1.33 -3.76
N GLU A 82 20.63 0.50 -2.95
CA GLU A 82 19.19 0.21 -3.12
C GLU A 82 18.32 1.45 -2.94
N LEU A 83 18.66 2.36 -2.01
CA LEU A 83 17.97 3.65 -1.91
C LEU A 83 18.24 4.52 -3.13
N LEU A 84 19.47 4.53 -3.63
CA LEU A 84 19.85 5.29 -4.82
C LEU A 84 19.11 4.84 -6.08
N LYS A 85 18.66 3.58 -6.17
CA LYS A 85 17.80 3.09 -7.26
C LYS A 85 16.45 3.78 -7.33
N ILE A 86 15.98 4.38 -6.24
CA ILE A 86 14.76 5.17 -6.23
C ILE A 86 14.98 6.51 -6.94
N PHE A 87 16.21 7.03 -6.99
CA PHE A 87 16.55 8.32 -7.60
C PHE A 87 16.70 8.21 -9.13
N THR A 88 15.64 7.81 -9.83
CA THR A 88 15.60 7.61 -11.30
C THR A 88 15.47 8.89 -12.13
N GLY A 89 15.66 10.06 -11.54
CA GLY A 89 16.07 11.26 -12.26
C GLY A 89 14.94 12.12 -12.83
N ARG A 90 14.75 13.29 -12.20
CA ARG A 90 14.39 14.56 -12.85
C ARG A 90 14.69 15.70 -11.85
N PRO A 91 15.34 16.80 -12.29
CA PRO A 91 15.69 17.91 -11.42
C PRO A 91 14.45 18.72 -11.01
N GLY A 92 14.40 19.21 -9.75
CA GLY A 92 13.42 20.23 -9.32
C GLY A 92 12.63 19.96 -8.03
N ALA A 93 12.94 18.92 -7.25
CA ALA A 93 12.17 18.57 -6.06
C ALA A 93 12.83 18.98 -4.75
N SER A 94 12.01 19.20 -3.72
CA SER A 94 12.50 19.45 -2.37
C SER A 94 12.85 18.16 -1.62
N VAL A 95 13.71 18.29 -0.62
CA VAL A 95 14.02 17.21 0.33
C VAL A 95 12.76 16.80 1.12
N ASP A 96 11.81 17.72 1.31
CA ASP A 96 10.54 17.52 2.00
C ASP A 96 9.66 16.54 1.24
N ASP A 97 9.56 16.69 -0.08
CA ASP A 97 8.76 15.82 -0.95
C ASP A 97 9.33 14.39 -0.94
N PHE A 98 10.65 14.28 -0.98
CA PHE A 98 11.35 12.99 -0.85
C PHE A 98 11.09 12.32 0.51
N CYS A 99 11.27 13.09 1.58
CA CYS A 99 11.01 12.65 2.95
C CYS A 99 9.56 12.20 3.12
N THR A 100 8.61 12.92 2.53
CA THR A 100 7.17 12.61 2.55
C THR A 100 6.87 11.32 1.78
N ALA A 101 7.50 11.10 0.63
CA ALA A 101 7.36 9.85 -0.14
C ALA A 101 7.93 8.64 0.61
N ILE A 102 9.04 8.79 1.35
CA ILE A 102 9.59 7.75 2.24
C ILE A 102 8.67 7.51 3.45
N CYS A 103 8.06 8.58 3.96
CA CYS A 103 7.12 8.57 5.08
C CYS A 103 5.77 7.95 4.77
N LEU A 104 5.46 7.61 3.51
CA LEU A 104 4.19 6.97 3.20
C LEU A 104 4.04 5.75 4.11
N PRO A 105 2.99 5.71 4.96
CA PRO A 105 2.70 4.54 5.77
C PRO A 105 2.64 3.34 4.82
N PRO A 106 2.93 2.12 5.29
CA PRO A 106 2.80 0.95 4.44
C PRO A 106 1.43 1.07 3.76
N ALA A 107 1.42 1.28 2.44
CA ALA A 107 0.20 1.10 1.67
C ALA A 107 -0.32 -0.24 2.18
N PRO A 108 -1.52 -0.29 2.80
CA PRO A 108 -2.00 -1.47 3.49
C PRO A 108 -1.72 -2.60 2.54
N GLN A 109 -0.77 -3.47 2.91
CA GLN A 109 -0.14 -4.35 1.94
C GLN A 109 -1.29 -4.94 1.16
N GLY A 110 -1.26 -4.81 -0.16
CA GLY A 110 -2.18 -5.52 -1.01
C GLY A 110 -1.92 -7.01 -0.79
N VAL A 111 -2.43 -7.57 0.32
CA VAL A 111 -2.43 -8.99 0.64
C VAL A 111 -3.13 -9.74 -0.50
N GLY A 112 -3.91 -9.03 -1.33
CA GLY A 112 -4.49 -9.51 -2.58
C GLY A 112 -3.53 -9.77 -3.74
N ALA A 113 -2.38 -9.10 -3.88
CA ALA A 113 -1.59 -9.21 -5.11
C ALA A 113 -0.79 -10.52 -5.23
N ARG A 114 -0.42 -11.16 -4.11
CA ARG A 114 0.36 -12.42 -4.12
C ARG A 114 -0.43 -13.68 -3.74
N ARG A 115 -1.64 -13.57 -3.18
CA ARG A 115 -2.38 -14.73 -2.66
C ARG A 115 -3.34 -15.38 -3.64
N PHE A 116 -3.70 -14.72 -4.72
CA PHE A 116 -4.69 -15.24 -5.65
C PHE A 116 -4.02 -15.57 -6.98
N LYS A 117 -3.92 -16.87 -7.29
CA LYS A 117 -3.57 -17.32 -8.65
C LYS A 117 -4.48 -16.59 -9.65
N SER A 118 -3.97 -16.28 -10.84
CA SER A 118 -4.73 -15.58 -11.91
C SER A 118 -6.14 -16.13 -12.11
N GLN A 119 -6.31 -17.46 -12.00
CA GLN A 119 -7.59 -18.14 -12.10
C GLN A 119 -8.62 -17.72 -11.02
N ASN A 120 -8.19 -17.47 -9.78
CA ASN A 120 -9.08 -16.97 -8.72
C ASN A 120 -9.49 -15.52 -8.97
N ALA A 121 -8.60 -14.71 -9.56
CA ALA A 121 -8.88 -13.32 -9.89
C ALA A 121 -9.88 -13.20 -11.06
N ALA A 122 -9.73 -14.05 -12.08
CA ALA A 122 -10.67 -14.17 -13.19
C ALA A 122 -12.05 -14.63 -12.71
N LEU A 123 -12.11 -15.75 -11.99
CA LEU A 123 -13.38 -16.26 -11.45
C LEU A 123 -14.06 -15.27 -10.50
N ALA A 124 -13.27 -14.55 -9.68
CA ALA A 124 -13.82 -13.50 -8.83
C ALA A 124 -14.31 -12.28 -9.63
N ASN A 125 -13.70 -11.96 -10.77
CA ASN A 125 -14.20 -10.90 -11.66
C ASN A 125 -15.55 -11.31 -12.24
N ASP A 126 -15.65 -12.53 -12.76
CA ASP A 126 -16.89 -13.05 -13.36
C ASP A 126 -18.04 -13.03 -12.35
N ILE A 127 -17.79 -13.55 -11.13
CA ILE A 127 -18.76 -13.51 -10.04
C ILE A 127 -19.16 -12.07 -9.69
N CYS A 128 -18.20 -11.13 -9.63
CA CYS A 128 -18.52 -9.73 -9.34
C CYS A 128 -19.35 -9.10 -10.47
N SER A 129 -19.02 -9.35 -11.73
CA SER A 129 -19.77 -8.84 -12.88
C SER A 129 -21.21 -9.35 -12.91
N GLU A 130 -21.46 -10.57 -12.45
CA GLU A 130 -22.81 -11.13 -12.34
C GLU A 130 -23.61 -10.58 -11.14
N LEU A 131 -22.94 -10.18 -10.07
CA LEU A 131 -23.58 -9.69 -8.84
C LEU A 131 -23.78 -8.17 -8.81
N THR A 132 -22.84 -7.40 -9.38
CA THR A 132 -22.83 -5.92 -9.33
C THR A 132 -24.12 -5.28 -9.88
N PRO A 133 -24.75 -5.78 -10.97
CA PRO A 133 -26.00 -5.21 -11.48
C PRO A 133 -27.16 -5.25 -10.47
N TYR A 134 -27.10 -6.12 -9.47
CA TYR A 134 -28.16 -6.34 -8.49
C TYR A 134 -27.82 -5.74 -7.12
N ILE A 135 -26.74 -4.95 -7.00
CA ILE A 135 -26.22 -4.49 -5.70
C ILE A 135 -27.21 -3.62 -4.91
N ASP A 136 -28.17 -3.00 -5.60
CA ASP A 136 -29.20 -2.14 -5.00
C ASP A 136 -30.53 -2.87 -4.71
N ASP A 137 -30.66 -4.14 -5.11
CA ASP A 137 -31.81 -5.00 -4.83
C ASP A 137 -31.36 -6.21 -4.00
N ALA A 138 -31.54 -6.13 -2.68
CA ALA A 138 -31.02 -7.12 -1.74
C ALA A 138 -31.62 -8.53 -1.95
N ASP A 139 -32.90 -8.61 -2.32
CA ASP A 139 -33.59 -9.90 -2.49
C ASP A 139 -33.14 -10.60 -3.78
N VAL A 140 -33.02 -9.84 -4.88
CA VAL A 140 -32.50 -10.36 -6.15
C VAL A 140 -31.02 -10.70 -6.02
N PHE A 141 -30.24 -9.85 -5.34
CA PHE A 141 -28.82 -10.10 -5.09
C PHE A 141 -28.60 -11.40 -4.32
N ARG A 142 -29.35 -11.59 -3.22
CA ARG A 142 -29.24 -12.79 -2.38
C ARG A 142 -29.57 -14.05 -3.18
N THR A 143 -30.66 -14.02 -3.94
CA THR A 143 -31.05 -15.13 -4.81
C THR A 143 -29.95 -15.48 -5.82
N ARG A 144 -29.32 -14.48 -6.44
CA ARG A 144 -28.21 -14.68 -7.40
C ARG A 144 -26.94 -15.19 -6.72
N LEU A 145 -26.62 -14.67 -5.53
CA LEU A 145 -25.46 -15.13 -4.76
C LEU A 145 -25.60 -16.59 -4.36
N ASP A 146 -26.77 -17.01 -3.88
CA ASP A 146 -27.04 -18.41 -3.51
C ASP A 146 -26.93 -19.34 -4.73
N ALA A 147 -27.45 -18.92 -5.88
CA ALA A 147 -27.30 -19.66 -7.13
C ALA A 147 -25.81 -19.81 -7.55
N LEU A 148 -25.00 -18.76 -7.42
CA LEU A 148 -23.57 -18.79 -7.72
C LEU A 148 -22.77 -19.65 -6.75
N ILE A 149 -23.15 -19.65 -5.47
CA ILE A 149 -22.57 -20.50 -4.43
C ILE A 149 -22.80 -21.98 -4.72
N ALA A 150 -23.99 -22.33 -5.23
CA ALA A 150 -24.36 -23.69 -5.61
C ALA A 150 -23.73 -24.14 -6.94
N ALA A 151 -23.75 -23.27 -7.96
CA ALA A 151 -23.29 -23.60 -9.30
C ALA A 151 -21.76 -23.66 -9.45
N ARG A 152 -21.01 -22.91 -8.62
CA ARG A 152 -19.55 -22.78 -8.75
C ARG A 152 -18.84 -23.23 -7.47
N PRO A 153 -18.01 -24.30 -7.51
CA PRO A 153 -17.19 -24.73 -6.38
C PRO A 153 -15.98 -23.81 -6.22
N ALA A 154 -16.22 -22.56 -5.85
CA ALA A 154 -15.19 -21.57 -5.58
C ALA A 154 -14.70 -21.69 -4.12
N GLY A 155 -13.38 -21.75 -3.95
CA GLY A 155 -12.74 -21.84 -2.63
C GLY A 155 -12.75 -20.52 -1.86
N ILE A 156 -12.29 -20.57 -0.60
CA ILE A 156 -12.17 -19.41 0.29
C ILE A 156 -11.44 -18.22 -0.36
N ALA A 157 -10.45 -18.51 -1.18
CA ALA A 157 -9.61 -17.51 -1.80
C ALA A 157 -10.41 -16.63 -2.79
N THR A 158 -11.20 -17.26 -3.66
CA THR A 158 -12.08 -16.56 -4.61
C THR A 158 -13.15 -15.76 -3.90
N TRP A 159 -13.81 -16.33 -2.89
CA TRP A 159 -14.85 -15.60 -2.14
C TRP A 159 -14.30 -14.44 -1.31
N THR A 160 -13.06 -14.53 -0.84
CA THR A 160 -12.35 -13.40 -0.20
C THR A 160 -12.16 -12.26 -1.19
N LEU A 161 -11.77 -12.55 -2.43
CA LEU A 161 -11.65 -11.53 -3.48
C LEU A 161 -12.99 -10.86 -3.81
N VAL A 162 -14.04 -11.67 -3.96
CA VAL A 162 -15.40 -11.16 -4.23
C VAL A 162 -15.86 -10.24 -3.09
N ALA A 163 -15.69 -10.67 -1.84
CA ALA A 163 -16.03 -9.87 -0.67
C ALA A 163 -15.25 -8.55 -0.60
N ASN A 164 -13.94 -8.60 -0.80
CA ASN A 164 -13.09 -7.41 -0.77
C ASN A 164 -13.48 -6.40 -1.86
N ARG A 165 -13.83 -6.88 -3.06
CA ARG A 165 -14.26 -6.02 -4.18
C ARG A 165 -15.62 -5.39 -3.96
N LEU A 166 -16.62 -6.16 -3.55
CA LEU A 166 -17.98 -5.66 -3.36
C LEU A 166 -18.09 -4.74 -2.14
N VAL A 167 -17.42 -5.10 -1.04
CA VAL A 167 -17.45 -4.31 0.20
C VAL A 167 -16.46 -3.13 0.17
N GLY A 168 -15.52 -3.11 -0.78
CA GLY A 168 -14.48 -2.09 -0.86
C GLY A 168 -13.44 -2.18 0.26
N ASN A 169 -13.14 -3.38 0.75
CA ASN A 169 -12.18 -3.61 1.83
C ASN A 169 -11.05 -4.54 1.40
N ASN A 170 -10.06 -4.78 2.26
CA ASN A 170 -8.94 -5.69 1.98
C ASN A 170 -8.75 -6.71 3.13
N ARG A 171 -9.85 -7.28 3.63
CA ARG A 171 -9.84 -8.21 4.76
C ARG A 171 -9.42 -9.61 4.31
N THR A 172 -8.90 -10.38 5.26
CA THR A 172 -8.70 -11.83 5.10
C THR A 172 -9.77 -12.54 5.89
N TYR A 173 -10.49 -13.47 5.27
CA TYR A 173 -11.53 -14.25 5.93
C TYR A 173 -10.99 -15.62 6.37
N ARG A 174 -11.52 -16.14 7.49
CA ARG A 174 -11.13 -17.44 8.06
C ARG A 174 -11.62 -18.62 7.23
N ASP A 175 -12.84 -18.51 6.72
CA ASP A 175 -13.51 -19.54 5.92
C ASP A 175 -14.40 -18.92 4.83
N ARG A 176 -14.87 -19.76 3.91
CA ARG A 176 -15.80 -19.38 2.82
C ARG A 176 -17.07 -18.72 3.38
N LYS A 177 -17.63 -19.26 4.46
CA LYS A 177 -18.89 -18.80 5.06
C LYS A 177 -18.76 -17.38 5.60
N SER A 178 -17.61 -17.03 6.15
CA SER A 178 -17.29 -15.71 6.69
C SER A 178 -17.16 -14.65 5.60
N ALA A 179 -16.54 -15.01 4.47
CA ALA A 179 -16.46 -14.12 3.31
C ALA A 179 -17.85 -13.85 2.71
N VAL A 180 -18.65 -14.91 2.50
CA VAL A 180 -20.03 -14.80 2.02
C VAL A 180 -20.91 -13.98 2.96
N ARG A 181 -20.81 -14.23 4.28
CA ARG A 181 -21.55 -13.45 5.27
C ARG A 181 -21.20 -11.97 5.23
N ALA A 182 -19.94 -11.62 5.00
CA ALA A 182 -19.54 -10.22 4.88
C ALA A 182 -20.15 -9.53 3.66
N ILE A 183 -20.32 -10.24 2.54
CA ILE A 183 -21.03 -9.74 1.36
C ILE A 183 -22.51 -9.49 1.71
N LEU A 184 -23.18 -10.48 2.31
CA LEU A 184 -24.59 -10.37 2.68
C LEU A 184 -24.84 -9.20 3.65
N ASN A 185 -24.04 -9.11 4.72
CA ASN A 185 -24.16 -8.02 5.68
C ASN A 185 -23.95 -6.64 5.03
N TYR A 186 -23.08 -6.53 4.02
CA TYR A 186 -22.87 -5.28 3.30
C TYR A 186 -24.09 -4.87 2.48
N ILE A 187 -24.69 -5.82 1.77
CA ILE A 187 -25.89 -5.57 0.95
C ILE A 187 -27.10 -5.25 1.84
N GLU A 188 -27.28 -5.99 2.95
CA GLU A 188 -28.33 -5.72 3.94
C GLU A 188 -28.16 -4.34 4.59
N ALA A 189 -26.93 -3.96 4.98
CA ALA A 189 -26.68 -2.63 5.52
C ALA A 189 -26.95 -1.52 4.49
N ARG A 190 -26.62 -1.76 3.21
CA ARG A 190 -26.83 -0.80 2.12
C ARG A 190 -28.31 -0.63 1.76
N SER A 191 -29.08 -1.73 1.74
CA SER A 191 -30.52 -1.69 1.47
C SER A 191 -31.33 -1.01 2.59
N LEU A 192 -30.82 -1.00 3.82
CA LEU A 192 -31.41 -0.26 4.94
C LEU A 192 -31.12 1.26 4.88
N ILE A 193 -30.01 1.67 4.25
CA ILE A 193 -29.58 3.07 4.16
C ILE A 193 -30.18 3.77 2.93
N ALA A 194 -30.33 3.07 1.80
CA ALA A 194 -30.85 3.63 0.55
C ALA A 194 -32.25 4.29 0.65
N PRO A 195 -33.21 3.80 1.46
CA PRO A 195 -34.50 4.44 1.66
C PRO A 195 -34.42 5.73 2.49
N LEU A 196 -33.50 5.81 3.45
CA LEU A 196 -33.33 6.98 4.33
C LEU A 196 -32.77 8.19 3.57
N ALA A 197 -31.89 7.96 2.59
CA ALA A 197 -31.37 9.01 1.73
C ALA A 197 -32.45 9.60 0.79
N ARG A 198 -33.35 8.76 0.25
CA ARG A 198 -34.46 9.23 -0.60
C ARG A 198 -35.58 9.93 0.17
N GLY A 199 -35.78 9.58 1.46
CA GLY A 199 -36.74 10.26 2.33
C GLY A 199 -36.35 11.70 2.67
N LEU A 200 -35.05 12.03 2.67
CA LEU A 200 -34.54 13.38 2.93
C LEU A 200 -34.57 14.30 1.70
N GLU A 201 -34.54 13.77 0.48
CA GLU A 201 -34.65 14.57 -0.76
C GLU A 201 -36.09 15.04 -1.04
N LEU A 202 -37.10 14.35 -0.51
CA LEU A 202 -38.51 14.73 -0.65
C LEU A 202 -39.01 15.70 0.45
N ALA A 203 -38.16 16.03 1.42
CA ALA A 203 -38.46 16.97 2.51
C ALA A 203 -37.68 18.30 2.37
N GLY A 204 -37.40 18.72 1.13
CA GLY A 204 -36.88 20.06 0.83
C GLY A 204 -37.92 21.15 1.13
N PRO A 205 -37.50 22.31 1.64
CA PRO A 205 -38.39 23.27 2.30
C PRO A 205 -39.39 23.90 1.33
N GLN A 206 -40.66 23.91 1.74
CA GLN A 206 -41.67 24.84 1.19
C GLN A 206 -41.38 26.27 1.64
#